data_AF-A0A524GRS2-F1
#
_entry.id   AF-A0A524GRS2-F1
#
_cell.length_a   1.000
_cell.length_b   1.000
_cell.length_c   1.000
_cell.angle_alpha   90.00
_cell.angle_beta   90.00
_cell.angle_gamma   90.00
#
_symmetry.space_group_name_H-M   'P 1'
#
loop_
_entity.id
_entity.type
_entity.pdbx_description
1 polymer ?
#
loop_
_entity_poly.entity_id
_entity_poly.type
_entity_poly.pdbx_seq_one_letter_code
_entity_poly.pdbx_strand_id
1 'polypeptide(L)'
;MHTRINNQVRRVAILTMVAVFGIGCTTPPPTIDTSEGAEATFDGLYPVLNAKVDAAWAAPGLDLSGYTKILLRGEGIEYRPGGESGRTSMARSHGGPYEVTEDQKERVLAIVREAFLKELGKSTRFTIVDEPGPDVLLVRGVLLDVVSYVPPDTASRSEVLLRSVGDAT
;
A
#
# COMPACT_ATOMS: atom_id res chain seq x y z
N MET A 1 -55.87 52.04 53.49
CA MET A 1 -54.68 52.90 53.61
C MET A 1 -53.48 52.13 53.08
N HIS A 2 -52.89 52.63 51.99
CA HIS A 2 -51.55 52.38 51.41
C HIS A 2 -50.99 50.96 51.22
N THR A 3 -50.85 50.45 49.98
CA THR A 3 -49.70 50.57 49.03
C THR A 3 -48.50 49.63 49.33
N ARG A 4 -48.25 48.59 48.51
CA ARG A 4 -47.16 48.50 47.49
C ARG A 4 -46.92 47.07 46.96
N ILE A 5 -46.73 47.05 45.65
CA ILE A 5 -46.27 46.00 44.71
C ILE A 5 -44.75 45.78 44.84
N ASN A 6 -44.25 44.54 44.65
CA ASN A 6 -43.04 44.19 43.84
C ASN A 6 -42.79 42.65 43.87
N ASN A 7 -43.06 41.83 42.85
CA ASN A 7 -42.35 41.61 41.57
C ASN A 7 -40.89 41.14 41.68
N GLN A 8 -40.64 39.83 41.54
CA GLN A 8 -39.34 39.28 41.11
C GLN A 8 -39.57 38.13 40.12
N VAL A 9 -39.29 38.46 38.86
CA VAL A 9 -39.41 37.64 37.65
C VAL A 9 -38.30 36.58 37.65
N ARG A 10 -38.67 35.30 37.68
CA ARG A 10 -37.75 34.18 37.46
C ARG A 10 -37.40 34.10 35.97
N ARG A 11 -36.13 34.36 35.67
CA ARG A 11 -35.51 34.31 34.34
C ARG A 11 -35.57 32.90 33.75
N VAL A 12 -36.17 32.75 32.56
CA VAL A 12 -36.10 31.55 31.72
C VAL A 12 -34.89 31.70 30.80
N ALA A 13 -33.92 30.80 30.91
CA ALA A 13 -32.78 30.72 29.99
C ALA A 13 -33.12 29.71 28.88
N ILE A 14 -33.28 30.19 27.66
CA ILE A 14 -33.46 29.38 26.45
C ILE A 14 -32.06 29.10 25.89
N LEU A 15 -31.68 27.83 25.84
CA LEU A 15 -30.38 27.36 25.35
C LEU A 15 -30.55 26.90 23.90
N THR A 16 -30.23 27.78 22.95
CA THR A 16 -30.28 27.48 21.51
C THR A 16 -29.05 26.67 21.12
N MET A 17 -29.22 25.35 20.98
CA MET A 17 -28.21 24.43 20.46
C MET A 17 -28.09 24.61 18.95
N VAL A 18 -27.04 25.30 18.48
CA VAL A 18 -26.68 25.40 17.07
C VAL A 18 -26.16 24.04 16.61
N ALA A 19 -26.95 23.34 15.79
CA ALA A 19 -26.53 22.13 15.11
C ALA A 19 -25.59 22.49 13.94
N VAL A 20 -24.28 22.32 14.15
CA VAL A 20 -23.29 22.36 13.08
C VAL A 20 -23.41 21.06 12.30
N PHE A 21 -24.01 21.12 11.09
CA PHE A 21 -23.95 20.03 10.13
C PHE A 21 -22.51 19.92 9.60
N GLY A 22 -21.75 18.97 10.12
CA GLY A 22 -20.49 18.58 9.53
C GLY A 22 -20.75 17.92 8.17
N ILE A 23 -20.38 18.60 7.08
CA ILE A 23 -20.20 17.96 5.78
C ILE A 23 -18.95 17.09 5.93
N GLY A 24 -19.14 15.85 6.36
CA GLY A 24 -18.09 14.84 6.23
C GLY A 24 -17.81 14.67 4.74
N CYS A 25 -16.59 15.00 4.30
CA CYS A 25 -16.12 14.64 2.97
C CYS A 25 -16.16 13.11 2.85
N THR A 26 -17.24 12.59 2.30
CA THR A 26 -17.29 11.21 1.84
C THR A 26 -16.57 11.19 0.50
N THR A 27 -15.46 10.46 0.41
CA THR A 27 -14.82 10.19 -0.87
C THR A 27 -15.85 9.44 -1.72
N PRO A 28 -16.18 9.92 -2.94
CA PRO A 28 -17.13 9.23 -3.80
C PRO A 28 -16.72 7.78 -4.04
N PRO A 29 -17.67 6.85 -4.26
CA PRO A 29 -17.33 5.46 -4.52
C PRO A 29 -16.55 5.31 -5.84
N PRO A 30 -15.72 4.27 -5.97
CA PRO A 30 -15.05 3.96 -7.23
C PRO A 30 -16.05 3.82 -8.38
N THR A 31 -15.81 4.53 -9.48
CA THR A 31 -16.73 4.57 -10.62
C THR A 31 -15.92 4.53 -11.92
N ILE A 32 -16.37 3.72 -12.89
CA ILE A 32 -15.74 3.64 -14.23
C ILE A 32 -16.11 4.91 -15.00
N ASP A 33 -15.12 5.65 -15.48
CA ASP A 33 -15.34 6.84 -16.30
C ASP A 33 -15.54 6.45 -17.76
N THR A 34 -16.79 6.41 -18.21
CA THR A 34 -17.16 6.20 -19.61
C THR A 34 -17.61 7.50 -20.28
N SER A 35 -17.16 8.66 -19.79
CA SER A 35 -17.48 9.96 -20.40
C SER A 35 -16.77 10.14 -21.75
N GLU A 36 -17.26 11.09 -22.56
CA GLU A 36 -16.71 11.35 -23.91
C GLU A 36 -15.22 11.75 -23.91
N GLY A 37 -14.71 12.26 -22.79
CA GLY A 37 -13.30 12.64 -22.61
C GLY A 37 -12.41 11.54 -22.01
N ALA A 38 -12.97 10.40 -21.64
CA ALA A 38 -12.21 9.32 -21.01
C ALA A 38 -11.37 8.57 -22.05
N GLU A 39 -10.06 8.51 -21.82
CA GLU A 39 -9.14 7.76 -22.67
C GLU A 39 -9.19 6.26 -22.32
N ALA A 40 -9.80 5.48 -23.20
CA ALA A 40 -9.75 4.03 -23.12
C ALA A 40 -8.35 3.51 -23.47
N THR A 41 -7.94 2.49 -22.76
CA THR A 41 -6.77 1.67 -23.11
C THR A 41 -7.00 0.92 -24.42
N PHE A 42 -5.91 0.42 -25.04
CA PHE A 42 -5.96 -0.29 -26.32
C PHE A 42 -6.89 -1.52 -26.30
N ASP A 43 -7.04 -2.16 -25.14
CA ASP A 43 -7.90 -3.31 -24.88
C ASP A 43 -9.32 -2.93 -24.40
N GLY A 44 -9.68 -1.64 -24.45
CA GLY A 44 -11.03 -1.15 -24.19
C GLY A 44 -11.38 -1.00 -22.71
N LEU A 45 -10.38 -0.91 -21.83
CA LEU A 45 -10.59 -0.61 -20.41
C LEU A 45 -10.60 0.90 -20.18
N TYR A 46 -11.51 1.35 -19.32
CA TYR A 46 -11.71 2.75 -18.96
C TYR A 46 -11.20 3.05 -17.56
N PRO A 47 -10.69 4.27 -17.31
CA PRO A 47 -10.14 4.62 -16.00
C PRO A 47 -11.22 4.56 -14.91
N VAL A 48 -10.81 4.17 -13.71
CA VAL A 48 -11.68 4.11 -12.51
C VAL A 48 -11.38 5.32 -11.64
N LEU A 49 -12.34 6.23 -11.53
CA LEU A 49 -12.27 7.40 -10.65
C LEU A 49 -12.41 6.98 -9.20
N ASN A 50 -11.76 7.71 -8.28
CA ASN A 50 -11.81 7.46 -6.83
C ASN A 50 -11.36 6.05 -6.42
N ALA A 51 -10.50 5.42 -7.23
CA ALA A 51 -9.85 4.17 -6.87
C ALA A 51 -9.00 4.35 -5.60
N LYS A 52 -8.84 3.28 -4.82
CA LYS A 52 -7.95 3.26 -3.65
C LYS A 52 -6.47 3.05 -4.00
N VAL A 53 -6.17 3.01 -5.30
CA VAL A 53 -4.86 2.81 -5.89
C VAL A 53 -4.58 3.95 -6.85
N ASP A 54 -3.31 4.21 -7.16
CA ASP A 54 -2.91 5.35 -7.98
C ASP A 54 -3.51 5.32 -9.38
N ALA A 55 -3.70 4.12 -9.93
CA ALA A 55 -4.34 3.94 -11.22
C ALA A 55 -5.08 2.61 -11.29
N ALA A 56 -6.26 2.62 -11.91
CA ALA A 56 -7.08 1.45 -12.13
C ALA A 56 -7.89 1.64 -13.42
N TRP A 57 -8.07 0.55 -14.16
CA TRP A 57 -8.91 0.50 -15.35
C TRP A 57 -9.83 -0.72 -15.28
N ALA A 58 -11.04 -0.58 -15.83
CA ALA A 58 -12.02 -1.65 -15.83
C ALA A 58 -12.82 -1.65 -17.14
N ALA A 59 -13.28 -2.82 -17.54
CA ALA A 59 -14.20 -2.95 -18.67
C ALA A 59 -15.56 -2.29 -18.34
N PRO A 60 -16.20 -1.60 -19.29
CA PRO A 60 -17.54 -1.05 -19.10
C PRO A 60 -18.53 -2.14 -18.67
N GLY A 61 -19.35 -1.83 -17.67
CA GLY A 61 -20.35 -2.78 -17.15
C GLY A 61 -19.78 -3.97 -16.36
N LEU A 62 -18.50 -3.93 -15.97
CA LEU A 62 -17.90 -4.95 -15.10
C LEU A 62 -18.73 -5.12 -13.81
N ASP A 63 -19.27 -6.32 -13.61
CA ASP A 63 -19.92 -6.72 -12.37
C ASP A 63 -19.11 -7.84 -11.71
N LEU A 64 -18.58 -7.56 -10.51
CA LEU A 64 -17.83 -8.52 -9.70
C LEU A 64 -18.68 -9.13 -8.58
N SER A 65 -19.97 -8.80 -8.50
CA SER A 65 -20.85 -9.20 -7.39
C SER A 65 -21.05 -10.72 -7.27
N GLY A 66 -20.93 -11.45 -8.39
CA GLY A 66 -21.05 -12.90 -8.46
C GLY A 66 -19.85 -13.68 -7.90
N TYR A 67 -18.72 -13.03 -7.64
CA TYR A 67 -17.53 -13.70 -7.12
C TYR A 67 -17.51 -13.67 -5.60
N THR A 68 -17.36 -14.84 -4.98
CA THR A 68 -17.25 -14.98 -3.52
C THR A 68 -15.87 -15.47 -3.08
N LYS A 69 -15.09 -15.97 -4.04
CA LYS A 69 -13.75 -16.53 -3.82
C LYS A 69 -12.71 -15.81 -4.66
N ILE A 70 -11.48 -15.80 -4.19
CA ILE A 70 -10.32 -15.29 -4.93
C ILE A 70 -9.30 -16.41 -5.06
N LEU A 71 -8.86 -16.64 -6.30
CA LEU A 71 -7.65 -17.41 -6.60
C LEU A 71 -6.51 -16.42 -6.84
N LEU A 72 -5.57 -16.35 -5.91
CA LEU A 72 -4.41 -15.47 -6.05
C LEU A 72 -3.31 -16.19 -6.84
N ARG A 73 -2.78 -15.52 -7.87
CA ARG A 73 -1.59 -15.95 -8.61
C ARG A 73 -0.55 -14.84 -8.61
N GLY A 74 0.65 -15.15 -8.16
CA GLY A 74 1.80 -14.27 -8.36
C GLY A 74 2.36 -14.48 -9.76
N GLU A 75 2.52 -13.40 -10.51
CA GLU A 75 3.17 -13.39 -11.83
C GLU A 75 4.66 -13.07 -11.73
N GLY A 76 5.19 -12.98 -10.50
CA GLY A 76 6.62 -12.82 -10.22
C GLY A 76 7.01 -11.41 -9.79
N ILE A 77 8.32 -11.18 -9.77
CA ILE A 77 8.94 -9.91 -9.41
C ILE A 77 9.95 -9.58 -10.51
N GLU A 78 9.76 -8.44 -11.17
CA GLU A 78 10.75 -7.88 -12.08
C GLU A 78 11.73 -7.02 -11.28
N TYR A 79 13.00 -7.41 -11.35
CA TYR A 79 14.09 -6.66 -10.76
C TYR A 79 14.71 -5.79 -11.84
N ARG A 80 15.00 -4.53 -11.51
CA ARG A 80 15.70 -3.64 -12.43
C ARG A 80 17.04 -4.27 -12.81
N PRO A 81 17.35 -4.40 -14.11
CA PRO A 81 18.65 -4.87 -14.53
C PRO A 81 19.75 -3.93 -14.00
N GLY A 82 20.82 -4.53 -13.50
CA GLY A 82 21.98 -3.80 -12.99
C GLY A 82 22.01 -3.66 -11.46
N GLY A 83 23.06 -3.00 -11.01
CA GLY A 83 23.52 -3.03 -9.62
C GLY A 83 24.92 -3.62 -9.57
N GLU A 84 25.81 -2.99 -8.81
CA GLU A 84 27.21 -3.41 -8.77
C GLU A 84 27.39 -4.48 -7.67
N SER A 85 27.81 -5.68 -8.05
CA SER A 85 28.35 -6.67 -7.11
C SER A 85 29.78 -6.30 -6.69
N GLY A 86 30.10 -6.55 -5.42
CA GLY A 86 31.49 -6.39 -4.94
C GLY A 86 32.03 -4.96 -4.97
N ARG A 87 31.17 -3.95 -4.82
CA ARG A 87 31.55 -2.51 -4.86
C ARG A 87 32.80 -2.23 -4.03
N THR A 88 33.82 -1.69 -4.68
CA THR A 88 34.97 -1.06 -4.00
C THR A 88 34.49 0.07 -3.10
N SER A 89 35.27 0.46 -2.09
CA SER A 89 34.87 1.54 -1.18
C SER A 89 34.55 2.85 -1.91
N MET A 90 35.20 3.11 -3.06
CA MET A 90 34.97 4.28 -3.92
C MET A 90 33.70 4.16 -4.78
N ALA A 91 33.32 2.95 -5.19
CA ALA A 91 32.07 2.73 -5.92
C ALA A 91 30.84 2.87 -5.00
N ARG A 92 30.97 2.55 -3.71
CA ARG A 92 29.92 2.74 -2.69
C ARG A 92 29.57 4.21 -2.46
N SER A 93 30.54 5.12 -2.56
CA SER A 93 30.32 6.56 -2.32
C SER A 93 29.61 7.28 -3.47
N HIS A 94 29.54 6.67 -4.66
CA HIS A 94 28.83 7.23 -5.82
C HIS A 94 27.31 6.98 -5.76
N GLY A 95 26.84 6.22 -4.76
CA GLY A 95 25.42 5.88 -4.62
C GLY A 95 24.93 4.93 -5.73
N GLY A 96 23.72 4.43 -5.57
CA GLY A 96 23.06 3.56 -6.55
C GLY A 96 22.74 2.17 -6.00
N PRO A 97 21.90 1.41 -6.72
CA PRO A 97 21.43 0.12 -6.24
C PRO A 97 22.53 -0.95 -6.27
N TYR A 98 22.39 -1.93 -5.38
CA TYR A 98 23.18 -3.16 -5.38
C TYR A 98 22.49 -4.22 -6.24
N GLU A 99 23.29 -5.13 -6.78
CA GLU A 99 22.79 -6.33 -7.45
C GLU A 99 21.96 -7.16 -6.46
N VAL A 100 20.80 -7.65 -6.92
CA VAL A 100 19.95 -8.56 -6.15
C VAL A 100 20.31 -10.00 -6.55
N THR A 101 20.90 -10.75 -5.63
CA THR A 101 21.28 -12.15 -5.88
C THR A 101 20.05 -13.05 -5.98
N GLU A 102 20.16 -14.22 -6.61
CA GLU A 102 19.05 -15.18 -6.71
C GLU A 102 18.47 -15.55 -5.34
N ASP A 103 19.32 -15.85 -4.34
CA ASP A 103 18.87 -16.13 -2.97
C ASP A 103 18.08 -14.96 -2.36
N GLN A 104 18.46 -13.71 -2.67
CA GLN A 104 17.71 -12.53 -2.22
C GLN A 104 16.37 -12.44 -2.94
N LYS A 105 16.31 -12.72 -4.24
CA LYS A 105 15.07 -12.75 -5.01
C LYS A 105 14.08 -13.77 -4.45
N GLU A 106 14.54 -14.99 -4.16
CA GLU A 106 13.72 -16.04 -3.56
C GLU A 106 13.17 -15.63 -2.18
N ARG A 107 14.01 -15.01 -1.34
CA ARG A 107 13.56 -14.52 -0.03
C ARG A 107 12.52 -13.41 -0.15
N VAL A 108 12.72 -12.44 -1.04
CA VAL A 108 11.73 -11.37 -1.26
C VAL A 108 10.42 -11.97 -1.78
N LEU A 109 10.48 -12.91 -2.72
CA LEU A 109 9.30 -13.58 -3.24
C LEU A 109 8.51 -14.29 -2.14
N ALA A 110 9.19 -15.01 -1.24
CA ALA A 110 8.55 -15.67 -0.11
C ALA A 110 7.86 -14.67 0.83
N ILE A 111 8.53 -13.58 1.20
CA ILE A 111 7.99 -12.53 2.07
C ILE A 111 6.77 -11.86 1.44
N VAL A 112 6.86 -11.50 0.16
CA VAL A 112 5.76 -10.87 -0.58
C VAL A 112 4.56 -11.82 -0.62
N ARG A 113 4.77 -13.10 -0.95
CA ARG A 113 3.70 -14.10 -0.97
C ARG A 113 3.02 -14.24 0.39
N GLU A 114 3.80 -14.34 1.46
CA GLU A 114 3.27 -14.44 2.83
C GLU A 114 2.45 -13.20 3.19
N ALA A 115 2.99 -12.01 2.95
CA ALA A 115 2.32 -10.74 3.24
C ALA A 115 1.00 -10.61 2.48
N PHE A 116 0.99 -10.94 1.18
CA PHE A 116 -0.23 -10.89 0.37
C PHE A 116 -1.30 -11.85 0.88
N LEU A 117 -0.93 -13.11 1.13
CA LEU A 117 -1.88 -14.10 1.66
C LEU A 117 -2.42 -13.69 3.02
N LYS A 118 -1.55 -13.15 3.89
CA LYS A 118 -1.94 -12.65 5.20
C LYS A 118 -2.91 -11.47 5.13
N GLU A 119 -2.63 -10.47 4.30
CA GLU A 119 -3.49 -9.28 4.18
C GLU A 119 -4.82 -9.61 3.49
N LEU A 120 -4.79 -10.38 2.40
CA LEU A 120 -6.02 -10.82 1.74
C LEU A 120 -6.85 -11.77 2.61
N GLY A 121 -6.20 -12.59 3.43
CA GLY A 121 -6.86 -13.50 4.36
C GLY A 121 -7.63 -12.78 5.47
N LYS A 122 -7.38 -11.48 5.70
CA LYS A 122 -8.18 -10.65 6.62
C LYS A 122 -9.51 -10.19 6.00
N SER A 123 -9.70 -10.36 4.69
CA SER A 123 -10.94 -9.99 4.03
C SER A 123 -12.09 -10.83 4.58
N THR A 124 -13.15 -10.16 5.03
CA THR A 124 -14.42 -10.83 5.38
C THR A 124 -15.31 -11.07 4.17
N ARG A 125 -14.94 -10.52 3.01
CA ARG A 125 -15.77 -10.54 1.80
C ARG A 125 -15.44 -11.70 0.87
N PHE A 126 -14.20 -12.17 0.86
CA PHE A 126 -13.73 -13.17 -0.09
C PHE A 126 -13.04 -14.32 0.64
N THR A 127 -13.30 -15.54 0.17
CA THR A 127 -12.55 -16.73 0.60
C THR A 127 -11.38 -16.96 -0.37
N ILE A 128 -10.17 -17.12 0.15
CA ILE A 128 -9.01 -17.47 -0.68
C ILE A 128 -9.07 -18.97 -0.99
N VAL A 129 -8.93 -19.31 -2.27
CA VAL A 129 -8.88 -20.70 -2.76
C VAL A 129 -7.64 -20.91 -3.64
N ASP A 130 -7.28 -22.17 -3.86
CA ASP A 130 -6.15 -22.62 -4.69
C ASP A 130 -6.58 -23.23 -6.03
N GLU A 131 -7.87 -23.55 -6.18
CA GLU A 131 -8.46 -24.13 -7.38
C GLU A 131 -9.45 -23.19 -8.10
N PRO A 132 -9.52 -23.23 -9.45
CA PRO A 132 -10.48 -22.46 -10.22
C PRO A 132 -11.92 -22.99 -10.06
N GLY A 133 -12.91 -22.10 -10.24
CA GLY A 133 -14.32 -22.44 -10.09
C GLY A 133 -15.26 -21.33 -10.61
N PRO A 134 -16.58 -21.59 -10.65
CA PRO A 134 -17.55 -20.67 -11.27
C PRO A 134 -17.72 -19.33 -10.53
N ASP A 135 -17.43 -19.27 -9.23
CA ASP A 135 -17.51 -18.07 -8.39
C ASP A 135 -16.13 -17.59 -7.89
N VAL A 136 -15.06 -17.99 -8.58
CA VAL A 136 -13.66 -17.72 -8.25
C VAL A 136 -13.09 -16.63 -9.15
N LEU A 137 -12.73 -15.49 -8.56
CA LEU A 137 -12.03 -14.40 -9.24
C LEU A 137 -10.52 -14.67 -9.25
N LEU A 138 -9.93 -14.78 -10.43
CA LEU A 138 -8.47 -14.84 -10.57
C LEU A 138 -7.86 -13.44 -10.39
N VAL A 139 -7.01 -13.28 -9.37
CA VAL A 139 -6.25 -12.06 -9.12
C VAL A 139 -4.78 -12.33 -9.38
N ARG A 140 -4.20 -11.59 -10.33
CA ARG A 140 -2.78 -11.67 -10.67
C ARG A 140 -2.03 -10.47 -10.09
N GLY A 141 -1.01 -10.73 -9.28
CA GLY A 141 -0.14 -9.70 -8.72
C GLY A 141 1.27 -9.80 -9.27
N VAL A 142 1.86 -8.66 -9.61
CA VAL A 142 3.26 -8.53 -10.05
C VAL A 142 3.91 -7.35 -9.33
N LEU A 143 5.17 -7.49 -8.95
CA LEU A 143 6.00 -6.35 -8.53
C LEU A 143 6.95 -6.02 -9.67
N LEU A 144 6.98 -4.76 -10.07
CA LEU A 144 7.84 -4.30 -11.16
C LEU A 144 8.94 -3.38 -10.64
N ASP A 145 10.06 -3.36 -11.35
CA ASP A 145 11.14 -2.39 -11.15
C ASP A 145 11.76 -2.39 -9.73
N VAL A 146 11.96 -3.59 -9.16
CA VAL A 146 12.52 -3.74 -7.82
C VAL A 146 14.03 -3.52 -7.82
N VAL A 147 14.51 -2.70 -6.88
CA VAL A 147 15.94 -2.39 -6.65
C VAL A 147 16.32 -2.59 -5.19
N SER A 148 17.57 -2.97 -4.92
CA SER A 148 18.11 -3.03 -3.56
C SER A 148 19.05 -1.86 -3.27
N TYR A 149 18.85 -1.17 -2.16
CA TYR A 149 19.84 -0.26 -1.56
C TYR A 149 20.51 -0.87 -0.33
N VAL A 150 20.23 -2.14 -0.05
CA VAL A 150 20.84 -2.89 1.06
C VAL A 150 22.19 -3.43 0.57
N PRO A 151 23.30 -3.08 1.23
CA PRO A 151 24.60 -3.66 0.90
C PRO A 151 24.56 -5.19 1.03
N PRO A 152 25.24 -5.94 0.15
CA PRO A 152 25.35 -7.38 0.32
C PRO A 152 26.09 -7.68 1.63
N ASP A 153 25.71 -8.77 2.30
CA ASP A 153 26.40 -9.24 3.51
C ASP A 153 27.86 -9.57 3.15
N THR A 154 28.75 -8.62 3.38
CA THR A 154 30.18 -8.90 3.39
C THR A 154 30.46 -9.59 4.72
N ALA A 155 30.90 -10.83 4.69
CA ALA A 155 31.48 -11.48 5.87
C ALA A 155 32.46 -10.48 6.51
N SER A 156 32.05 -9.93 7.65
CA SER A 156 32.81 -8.91 8.35
C SER A 156 34.17 -9.52 8.66
N ARG A 157 35.22 -9.10 7.93
CA ARG A 157 36.57 -9.23 8.45
C ARG A 157 36.61 -8.30 9.65
N SER A 158 36.51 -8.88 10.84
CA SER A 158 37.13 -8.33 12.04
C SER A 158 38.63 -8.23 11.78
N GLU A 159 39.05 -7.21 11.04
CA GLU A 159 40.45 -6.81 11.02
C GLU A 159 40.70 -6.09 12.35
N VAL A 160 41.01 -6.89 13.37
CA VAL A 160 41.62 -6.40 14.61
C VAL A 160 42.97 -5.84 14.22
N LEU A 161 43.01 -4.55 13.89
CA LEU A 161 44.24 -3.79 13.73
C LEU A 161 44.82 -3.53 15.13
N LEU A 162 45.58 -4.50 15.66
CA LEU A 162 46.51 -4.24 16.76
C LEU A 162 47.61 -3.30 16.23
N ARG A 163 47.36 -1.99 16.29
CA ARG A 163 48.41 -0.97 16.16
C ARG A 163 49.07 -0.80 17.52
N SER A 164 50.09 -1.62 17.75
CA SER A 164 51.04 -1.57 18.87
C SER A 164 50.52 -2.03 20.24
N VAL A 165 51.16 -3.08 20.76
CA VAL A 165 51.32 -3.34 22.19
C VAL A 165 52.82 -3.40 22.42
N GLY A 166 53.35 -2.46 23.20
CA GLY A 166 54.76 -2.42 23.53
C GLY A 166 55.32 -1.01 23.47
N ASP A 167 55.14 -0.25 24.55
CA ASP A 167 56.30 0.42 25.12
C ASP A 167 56.28 0.12 26.62
N ALA A 168 57.13 -0.84 26.97
CA ALA A 168 57.56 -1.10 28.33
C ALA A 168 59.02 -0.68 28.37
N THR A 169 59.30 0.50 28.93
CA THR A 169 60.38 0.82 29.88
C THR A 169 60.25 2.28 30.30
#